data_AF-A0AB39MVU4-F1
#
_entry.id   AF-A0AB39MVU4-F1
#
_cell.length_a   1.000
_cell.length_b   1.000
_cell.length_c   1.000
_cell.angle_alpha   90.00
_cell.angle_beta   90.00
_cell.angle_gamma   90.00
#
_symmetry.space_group_name_H-M   'P 1'
#
loop_
_entity.id
_entity.type
_entity.pdbx_description
1 polymer ?
#
loop_
_entity_poly.entity_id
_entity_poly.type
_entity_poly.pdbx_seq_one_letter_code
_entity_poly.pdbx_strand_id
1 'polypeptide(L)'
;MPSTGGTWPGGDLGALLGALHPGLVWRRPVLEVTGLGADRDVRLDGRGLLVLPSYFCWRKPTLLKDPALPCVVVYPMTHETALNGGTPGLRSLNALLGRTRAGILESVADHGVTTTELAHDAGISPAAASHHVGILRKAGLLSTCRAGKAALHSVTPLGLALLDGRAR
;
A
#
# COMPACT_ATOMS: atom_id res chain seq x y z
N MET A 1 23.59 -31.10 15.90
CA MET A 1 22.23 -30.58 15.62
C MET A 1 21.49 -30.39 16.94
N PRO A 2 21.17 -29.14 17.33
CA PRO A 2 20.13 -28.89 18.31
C PRO A 2 18.90 -28.27 17.63
N SER A 3 17.75 -28.86 17.92
CA SER A 3 16.41 -28.38 17.61
C SER A 3 16.10 -27.09 18.38
N THR A 4 15.98 -25.96 17.69
CA THR A 4 15.43 -24.71 18.24
C THR A 4 13.91 -24.76 18.22
N GLY A 5 13.33 -25.30 19.29
CA GLY A 5 11.95 -25.01 19.68
C GLY A 5 11.90 -23.60 20.28
N GLY A 6 11.49 -22.62 19.50
CA GLY A 6 11.20 -21.28 19.99
C GLY A 6 9.90 -21.30 20.79
N THR A 7 10.01 -21.29 22.12
CA THR A 7 8.90 -21.04 23.03
C THR A 7 8.50 -19.56 22.93
N TRP A 8 7.39 -19.29 22.24
CA TRP A 8 6.76 -17.97 22.22
C TRP A 8 6.29 -17.63 23.64
N PRO A 9 6.68 -16.48 24.23
CA PRO A 9 6.15 -16.09 25.53
C PRO A 9 4.67 -15.75 25.38
N GLY A 10 3.83 -16.56 26.03
CA GLY A 10 2.40 -16.36 26.31
C GLY A 10 1.62 -15.29 25.55
N GLY A 11 0.81 -15.73 24.58
CA GLY A 11 -0.66 -15.55 24.64
C GLY A 11 -1.28 -14.16 24.51
N ASP A 12 -0.54 -13.09 24.20
CA ASP A 12 -1.16 -11.79 23.90
C ASP A 12 -1.50 -11.64 22.41
N LEU A 13 -2.78 -11.73 22.10
CA LEU A 13 -3.32 -11.48 20.76
C LEU A 13 -2.92 -10.10 20.23
N GLY A 14 -2.72 -9.11 21.10
CA GLY A 14 -2.25 -7.77 20.71
C GLY A 14 -0.84 -7.77 20.16
N ALA A 15 0.11 -8.39 20.88
CA ALA A 15 1.48 -8.55 20.39
C ALA A 15 1.53 -9.34 19.06
N LEU A 16 0.72 -10.40 18.92
CA LEU A 16 0.64 -11.17 17.68
C LEU A 16 0.14 -10.31 16.52
N LEU A 17 -0.98 -9.61 16.69
CA LEU A 17 -1.58 -8.79 15.63
C LEU A 17 -0.69 -7.61 15.24
N GLY A 18 -0.04 -6.97 16.22
CA GLY A 18 0.93 -5.91 15.98
C GLY A 18 2.16 -6.39 15.22
N ALA A 19 2.60 -7.63 15.44
CA ALA A 19 3.68 -8.25 14.68
C ALA A 19 3.28 -8.57 13.23
N LEU A 20 1.99 -8.79 12.94
CA LEU A 20 1.49 -9.02 11.58
C LEU A 20 1.39 -7.71 10.77
N HIS A 21 0.83 -6.65 11.35
CA HIS A 21 0.72 -5.36 10.70
C HIS A 21 0.42 -4.23 11.72
N PRO A 22 1.10 -3.06 11.64
CA PRO A 22 0.92 -1.97 12.61
C PRO A 22 -0.50 -1.37 12.61
N GLY A 23 -1.26 -1.57 11.54
CA GLY A 23 -2.65 -1.15 11.46
C GLY A 23 -3.66 -2.08 12.13
N LEU A 24 -3.23 -3.22 12.70
CA LEU A 24 -4.07 -4.16 13.44
C LEU A 24 -3.86 -3.95 14.94
N VAL A 25 -4.68 -3.09 15.54
CA VAL A 25 -4.54 -2.70 16.95
C VAL A 25 -5.58 -3.42 17.80
N TRP A 26 -5.13 -4.35 18.64
CA TRP A 26 -6.03 -5.06 19.55
C TRP A 26 -6.35 -4.21 20.78
N ARG A 27 -7.63 -3.84 20.95
CA ARG A 27 -8.17 -3.20 22.15
C ARG A 27 -9.32 -4.05 22.67
N ARG A 28 -9.03 -5.04 23.53
CA ARG A 28 -10.04 -5.98 24.06
C ARG A 28 -11.36 -5.26 24.39
N PRO A 29 -12.51 -5.70 23.84
CA PRO A 29 -12.75 -6.88 23.01
C PRO A 29 -12.72 -6.64 21.48
N VAL A 30 -12.24 -5.48 21.04
CA VAL A 30 -12.32 -4.99 19.65
C VAL A 30 -10.94 -5.05 18.97
N LEU A 31 -10.93 -5.43 17.69
CA LEU A 31 -9.79 -5.20 16.81
C LEU A 31 -10.04 -3.93 16.01
N GLU A 32 -9.21 -2.91 16.22
CA GLU A 32 -9.20 -1.72 15.38
C GLU A 32 -8.32 -1.98 14.16
N VAL A 33 -8.86 -1.68 12.98
CA VAL A 33 -8.14 -1.81 11.71
C VAL A 33 -8.03 -0.43 11.06
N THR A 34 -6.84 0.15 11.09
CA THR A 34 -6.60 1.46 10.50
C THR A 34 -6.37 1.36 8.99
N GLY A 35 -6.79 2.40 8.26
CA GLY A 35 -6.62 2.46 6.81
C GLY A 35 -7.75 1.82 5.98
N LEU A 36 -8.74 1.20 6.60
CA LEU A 36 -10.01 0.96 5.93
C LEU A 36 -10.57 2.33 5.52
N GLY A 37 -10.83 2.56 4.23
CA GLY A 37 -11.27 3.86 3.70
C GLY A 37 -12.63 4.38 4.22
N ALA A 38 -13.17 3.77 5.27
CA ALA A 38 -14.37 4.20 5.99
C ALA A 38 -14.28 3.78 7.46
N ASP A 39 -14.68 4.67 8.36
CA ASP A 39 -14.83 4.38 9.80
C ASP A 39 -16.14 3.63 10.03
N ARG A 40 -16.03 2.36 10.45
CA ARG A 40 -17.15 1.40 10.47
C ARG A 40 -16.93 0.34 11.54
N ASP A 41 -17.93 0.17 12.42
CA ASP A 41 -17.99 -0.96 13.33
C ASP A 41 -18.58 -2.21 12.65
N VAL A 42 -17.95 -3.36 12.86
CA VAL A 42 -18.42 -4.66 12.38
C VAL A 42 -18.56 -5.62 13.56
N ARG A 43 -19.79 -6.06 13.83
CA ARG A 43 -20.06 -7.06 14.86
C ARG A 43 -19.93 -8.46 14.26
N LEU A 44 -19.07 -9.28 14.87
CA LEU A 44 -18.79 -10.63 14.39
C LEU A 44 -19.89 -11.63 14.77
N ASP A 45 -20.65 -11.37 15.84
CA ASP A 45 -21.78 -12.21 16.30
C ASP A 45 -21.44 -13.71 16.38
N GLY A 46 -20.20 -14.02 16.83
CA GLY A 46 -19.70 -15.39 16.95
C GLY A 46 -19.10 -15.99 15.67
N ARG A 47 -19.14 -15.30 14.53
CA ARG A 47 -18.66 -15.79 13.21
C ARG A 47 -17.13 -15.87 13.07
N GLY A 48 -16.38 -15.42 14.08
CA GLY A 48 -14.92 -15.34 14.02
C GLY A 48 -14.40 -14.27 13.04
N LEU A 49 -13.08 -14.07 13.06
CA LEU A 49 -12.38 -13.14 12.17
C LEU A 49 -11.22 -13.89 11.51
N LEU A 50 -11.14 -13.84 10.19
CA LEU A 50 -9.99 -14.34 9.43
C LEU A 50 -9.07 -13.18 9.07
N VAL A 51 -7.83 -13.25 9.51
CA VAL A 51 -6.79 -12.25 9.18
C VAL A 51 -5.90 -12.85 8.10
N LEU A 52 -6.10 -12.43 6.85
CA LEU A 52 -5.45 -13.00 5.68
C LEU A 52 -4.32 -12.07 5.17
N PRO A 53 -3.06 -12.50 5.19
CA PRO A 53 -2.01 -11.79 4.48
C PRO A 53 -2.28 -11.84 2.98
N SER A 54 -2.13 -10.72 2.30
CA SER A 54 -2.18 -10.68 0.84
C SER A 54 -1.00 -9.90 0.28
N TYR A 55 -0.31 -10.54 -0.66
CA TYR A 55 0.75 -9.92 -1.45
C TYR A 55 0.20 -8.85 -2.42
N PHE A 56 -1.05 -9.00 -2.86
CA PHE A 56 -1.70 -8.08 -3.80
C PHE A 56 -2.50 -6.97 -3.11
N CYS A 57 -2.55 -6.97 -1.77
CA CYS A 57 -3.14 -5.89 -0.99
C CYS A 57 -2.11 -4.76 -0.88
N TRP A 58 -2.39 -3.61 -1.50
CA TRP A 58 -1.47 -2.48 -1.52
C TRP A 58 -1.87 -1.41 -0.49
N ARG A 59 -0.89 -0.99 0.33
CA ARG A 59 -0.91 0.11 1.31
C ARG A 59 -1.87 0.02 2.50
N LYS A 60 -3.10 -0.49 2.37
CA LYS A 60 -4.09 -0.47 3.45
C LYS A 60 -4.90 -1.78 3.55
N PRO A 61 -5.27 -2.24 4.76
CA PRO A 61 -6.14 -3.41 4.90
C PRO A 61 -7.50 -3.20 4.22
N THR A 62 -8.09 -4.29 3.73
CA THR A 62 -9.44 -4.29 3.13
C THR A 62 -10.31 -5.36 3.80
N LEU A 63 -11.60 -5.03 3.99
CA LEU A 63 -12.59 -5.94 4.55
C LEU A 63 -13.41 -6.59 3.42
N LEU A 64 -13.43 -7.92 3.36
CA LEU A 64 -14.35 -8.63 2.45
C LEU A 64 -15.75 -8.65 3.08
N LYS A 65 -16.71 -7.98 2.44
CA LYS A 65 -18.10 -7.89 2.90
C LYS A 65 -18.96 -8.93 2.20
N ASP A 66 -19.05 -10.12 2.77
CA ASP A 66 -20.14 -11.05 2.50
C ASP A 66 -20.78 -11.44 3.85
N PRO A 67 -22.04 -11.06 4.12
CA PRO A 67 -22.70 -11.38 5.39
C PRO A 67 -22.96 -12.88 5.59
N ALA A 68 -22.87 -13.70 4.53
CA ALA A 68 -22.97 -15.17 4.60
C ALA A 68 -21.62 -15.86 4.85
N LEU A 69 -20.50 -15.12 4.84
CA LEU A 69 -19.15 -15.65 5.04
C LEU A 69 -18.49 -15.10 6.32
N PRO A 70 -17.45 -15.76 6.85
CA PRO A 70 -16.64 -15.22 7.94
C PRO A 70 -16.08 -13.85 7.59
N CYS A 71 -15.99 -12.95 8.57
CA CYS A 71 -15.41 -11.63 8.37
C CYS A 71 -13.91 -11.78 8.05
N VAL A 72 -13.47 -11.36 6.85
CA VAL A 72 -12.07 -11.45 6.44
C VAL A 72 -11.44 -10.06 6.38
N VAL A 73 -10.39 -9.85 7.18
CA VAL A 73 -9.48 -8.70 7.09
C VAL A 73 -8.28 -9.13 6.25
N VAL A 74 -8.14 -8.54 5.07
CA VAL A 74 -6.97 -8.73 4.22
C VAL A 74 -5.97 -7.63 4.54
N TYR A 75 -4.73 -7.97 4.90
CA TYR A 75 -3.69 -6.99 5.21
C TYR A 75 -2.49 -7.14 4.25
N PRO A 76 -1.76 -6.05 3.96
CA PRO A 76 -0.60 -6.10 3.09
C PRO A 76 0.53 -6.89 3.76
N MET A 77 1.08 -7.88 3.05
CA MET A 77 2.33 -8.52 3.47
C MET A 77 3.45 -7.49 3.46
N THR A 78 4.20 -7.38 4.55
CA THR A 78 5.41 -6.57 4.57
C THR A 78 6.43 -7.23 3.65
N HIS A 79 6.89 -6.53 2.61
CA HIS A 79 8.05 -6.96 1.86
C HIS A 79 9.26 -6.93 2.81
N GLU A 80 9.67 -8.09 3.33
CA GLU A 80 10.94 -8.23 4.03
C GLU A 80 12.08 -7.95 3.06
N THR A 81 12.49 -6.68 3.01
CA THR A 81 13.86 -6.29 2.70
C THR A 81 14.20 -5.18 3.66
N ALA A 82 14.78 -5.58 4.80
CA ALA A 82 15.34 -4.69 5.79
C ALA A 82 16.50 -3.91 5.18
N LEU A 83 16.24 -2.68 4.73
CA LEU A 83 17.27 -1.67 4.56
C LEU A 83 16.78 -0.42 5.27
N ASN A 84 17.41 -0.15 6.41
CA ASN A 84 17.26 1.05 7.22
C ASN A 84 17.84 2.25 6.44
N GLY A 85 17.16 2.67 5.39
CA GLY A 85 17.33 3.99 4.79
C GLY A 85 16.10 4.80 5.14
N GLY A 86 16.27 5.94 5.81
CA GLY A 86 15.14 6.82 6.10
C GLY A 86 14.34 7.15 4.84
N THR A 87 13.04 7.39 5.00
CA THR A 87 12.16 7.84 3.91
C THR A 87 12.82 9.03 3.19
N PRO A 88 13.02 9.00 1.86
CA PRO A 88 13.53 10.14 1.13
C PRO A 88 12.44 11.18 1.26
N GLY A 89 12.74 12.27 1.95
CA GLY A 89 11.84 13.40 1.92
C GLY A 89 11.59 13.80 0.46
N LEU A 90 10.40 14.32 0.16
CA LEU A 90 10.02 14.84 -1.18
C LEU A 90 11.15 15.64 -1.86
N ARG A 91 11.97 16.34 -1.06
CA ARG A 91 13.15 17.10 -1.53
C ARG A 91 14.19 16.26 -2.27
N SER A 92 14.52 15.06 -1.79
CA SER A 92 15.51 14.18 -2.43
C SER A 92 14.98 13.59 -3.74
N LEU A 93 13.70 13.21 -3.75
CA LEU A 93 13.04 12.71 -4.97
C LEU A 93 12.86 13.81 -6.01
N ASN A 94 12.56 15.04 -5.57
CA ASN A 94 12.53 16.22 -6.43
C ASN A 94 13.90 16.52 -7.05
N ALA A 95 15.00 16.27 -6.34
CA ALA A 95 16.34 16.43 -6.90
C ALA A 95 16.66 15.37 -7.96
N LEU A 96 16.23 14.12 -7.73
CA LEU A 96 16.50 13.00 -8.64
C LEU A 96 15.61 13.04 -9.91
N LEU A 97 14.30 13.17 -9.71
CA LEU A 97 13.30 13.08 -10.77
C LEU A 97 12.88 14.47 -11.27
N GLY A 98 13.14 15.54 -10.54
CA GLY A 98 12.49 16.83 -10.78
C GLY A 98 11.08 16.85 -10.18
N ARG A 99 10.63 18.05 -9.80
CA ARG A 99 9.36 18.29 -9.09
C ARG A 99 8.15 17.65 -9.77
N THR A 100 8.00 17.82 -11.08
CA THR A 100 6.83 17.31 -11.82
C THR A 100 6.77 15.79 -11.85
N ARG A 101 7.89 15.10 -12.09
CA ARG A 101 7.90 13.63 -12.14
C ARG A 101 7.76 13.01 -10.76
N ALA A 102 8.34 13.63 -9.73
CA ALA A 102 8.15 13.21 -8.35
C ALA A 102 6.67 13.35 -7.91
N GLY A 103 6.04 14.50 -8.19
CA GLY A 103 4.62 14.71 -7.89
C GLY A 103 3.68 13.78 -8.65
N ILE A 104 3.97 13.49 -9.93
CA ILE A 104 3.20 12.48 -10.69
C ILE A 104 3.35 11.09 -10.06
N LEU A 105 4.57 10.70 -9.68
CA LEU A 105 4.81 9.39 -9.07
C LEU A 105 4.07 9.23 -7.73
N GLU A 106 4.04 10.29 -6.92
CA GLU A 106 3.31 10.33 -5.64
C GLU A 106 1.79 10.28 -5.83
N SER A 107 1.25 11.10 -6.75
CA SER A 107 -0.17 11.10 -7.09
C SER A 107 -0.67 9.73 -7.55
N VAL A 108 0.08 9.06 -8.43
CA VAL A 108 -0.24 7.69 -8.89
C VAL A 108 -0.13 6.64 -7.76
N ALA A 109 0.71 6.89 -6.75
CA ALA A 109 0.86 5.97 -5.63
C ALA A 109 -0.34 6.01 -4.67
N ASP A 110 -1.01 7.16 -4.53
CA ASP A 110 -2.19 7.33 -3.67
C ASP A 110 -3.43 6.61 -4.22
N HIS A 111 -3.63 6.64 -5.53
CA HIS A 111 -4.70 5.93 -6.21
C HIS A 111 -4.37 5.78 -7.70
N GLY A 112 -4.93 4.76 -8.35
CA GLY A 112 -4.74 4.59 -9.79
C GLY A 112 -5.43 5.72 -10.57
N VAL A 113 -4.65 6.63 -11.14
CA VAL A 113 -5.15 7.84 -11.84
C VAL A 113 -5.01 7.74 -13.35
N THR A 114 -5.91 8.41 -14.05
CA THR A 114 -5.84 8.64 -15.49
C THR A 114 -4.87 9.77 -15.81
N THR A 115 -4.40 9.83 -17.06
CA THR A 115 -3.50 10.90 -17.51
C THR A 115 -4.15 12.29 -17.45
N THR A 116 -5.48 12.37 -17.60
CA THR A 116 -6.26 13.60 -17.51
C THR A 116 -6.33 14.14 -16.09
N GLU A 117 -6.54 13.26 -15.10
CA GLU A 117 -6.51 13.63 -13.68
C GLU A 117 -5.10 14.10 -13.28
N LEU A 118 -4.07 13.39 -13.72
CA LEU A 118 -2.68 13.78 -13.49
C LEU A 118 -2.33 15.16 -14.07
N ALA A 119 -2.85 15.47 -15.26
CA ALA A 119 -2.62 16.77 -15.90
C ALA A 119 -3.25 17.90 -15.08
N HIS A 120 -4.48 17.69 -14.61
CA HIS A 120 -5.20 18.62 -13.75
C HIS A 120 -4.47 18.85 -12.43
N ASP A 121 -4.12 17.77 -11.73
CA ASP A 121 -3.52 17.83 -10.38
C ASP A 121 -2.11 18.42 -10.40
N ALA A 122 -1.34 18.14 -11.45
CA ALA A 122 0.00 18.71 -11.62
C ALA A 122 0.00 20.11 -12.28
N GLY A 123 -1.15 20.63 -12.71
CA GLY A 123 -1.25 21.92 -13.39
C GLY A 123 -0.51 21.99 -14.73
N ILE A 124 -0.44 20.87 -15.46
CA ILE A 124 0.28 20.76 -16.74
C ILE A 124 -0.65 20.31 -17.87
N SER A 125 -0.20 20.44 -19.12
CA SER A 125 -0.98 19.95 -20.25
C SER A 125 -1.10 18.42 -20.27
N PRO A 126 -2.20 17.86 -20.84
CA PRO A 126 -2.34 16.40 -21.01
C PRO A 126 -1.19 15.76 -21.80
N ALA A 127 -0.61 16.50 -22.75
CA ALA A 127 0.55 16.05 -23.52
C ALA A 127 1.82 15.97 -22.64
N ALA A 128 2.06 16.98 -21.79
CA ALA A 128 3.16 16.96 -20.84
C ALA A 128 3.00 15.86 -19.79
N ALA A 129 1.78 15.66 -19.25
CA ALA A 129 1.47 14.56 -18.34
C ALA A 129 1.74 13.19 -19.00
N SER A 130 1.24 12.98 -20.23
CA SER A 130 1.49 11.76 -21.01
C SER A 130 2.98 11.51 -21.22
N HIS A 131 3.75 12.57 -21.50
CA HIS A 131 5.19 12.48 -21.69
C HIS A 131 5.92 12.04 -20.42
N HIS A 132 5.63 12.68 -19.27
CA HIS A 132 6.23 12.32 -17.99
C HIS A 132 5.87 10.90 -17.55
N VAL A 133 4.59 10.52 -17.69
CA VAL A 133 4.13 9.16 -17.42
C VAL A 133 4.84 8.14 -18.32
N GLY A 134 5.03 8.47 -19.60
CA GLY A 134 5.78 7.64 -20.53
C GLY A 134 7.23 7.42 -20.10
N ILE A 135 7.91 8.45 -19.60
CA ILE A 135 9.27 8.34 -19.04
C ILE A 135 9.28 7.46 -17.80
N LEU A 136 8.39 7.71 -16.84
CA LEU A 136 8.31 6.94 -15.59
C LEU A 136 7.97 5.46 -15.86
N ARG A 137 7.12 5.20 -16.86
CA ARG A 137 6.83 3.84 -17.33
C ARG A 137 8.05 3.17 -17.95
N LYS A 138 8.79 3.87 -18.82
CA LYS A 138 10.04 3.35 -19.41
C LYS A 138 11.11 3.07 -18.36
N ALA A 139 11.15 3.85 -17.28
CA ALA A 139 12.01 3.63 -16.13
C ALA A 139 11.54 2.50 -15.19
N GLY A 140 10.39 1.86 -15.50
CA GLY A 140 9.83 0.79 -14.68
C GLY A 140 9.19 1.26 -13.37
N LEU A 141 8.98 2.57 -13.19
CA LEU A 141 8.40 3.15 -11.97
C LEU A 141 6.86 3.15 -11.99
N LEU A 142 6.27 3.18 -13.19
CA LEU A 142 4.83 3.09 -13.40
C LEU A 142 4.47 1.94 -14.35
N SER A 143 3.25 1.44 -14.19
CA SER A 143 2.59 0.55 -15.15
C SER A 143 1.29 1.19 -15.64
N THR A 144 0.81 0.74 -16.81
CA THR A 144 -0.44 1.24 -17.40
C THR A 144 -1.34 0.07 -17.74
N CYS A 145 -2.59 0.11 -17.26
CA CYS A 145 -3.65 -0.81 -17.67
C CYS A 145 -4.73 -0.03 -18.44
N ARG A 146 -5.25 -0.60 -19.53
CA ARG A 146 -6.38 -0.01 -20.25
C ARG A 146 -7.68 -0.48 -19.63
N ALA A 147 -8.48 0.46 -19.11
CA ALA A 147 -9.82 0.24 -18.63
C ALA A 147 -10.81 0.89 -19.62
N GLY A 148 -11.23 0.11 -20.62
CA GLY A 148 -12.08 0.61 -21.71
C GLY A 148 -11.38 1.70 -22.53
N LYS A 149 -11.94 2.90 -22.54
CA LYS A 149 -11.37 4.08 -23.24
C LYS A 149 -10.31 4.83 -22.42
N ALA A 150 -10.15 4.51 -21.13
CA ALA A 150 -9.22 5.19 -20.24
C ALA A 150 -7.95 4.35 -20.01
N ALA A 151 -6.81 5.02 -19.85
CA ALA A 151 -5.57 4.43 -19.38
C ALA A 151 -5.40 4.75 -17.89
N LEU A 152 -5.39 3.72 -17.05
CA LEU A 152 -5.11 3.83 -15.63
C LEU A 152 -3.63 3.60 -15.38
N HIS A 153 -3.01 4.51 -14.67
CA HIS A 153 -1.63 4.40 -14.23
C HIS A 153 -1.60 3.86 -12.80
N SER A 154 -0.68 2.94 -12.55
CA SER A 154 -0.42 2.44 -11.20
C SER A 154 1.08 2.41 -10.97
N VAL A 155 1.48 2.62 -9.71
CA VAL A 155 2.87 2.59 -9.31
C VAL A 155 3.36 1.14 -9.24
N THR A 156 4.58 0.88 -9.71
CA THR A 156 5.19 -0.45 -9.61
C THR A 156 5.83 -0.66 -8.23
N PRO A 157 6.20 -1.89 -7.87
CA PRO A 157 7.01 -2.13 -6.68
C PRO A 157 8.32 -1.32 -6.65
N LEU A 158 8.97 -1.10 -7.81
CA LEU A 158 10.16 -0.27 -7.90
C LEU A 158 9.85 1.21 -7.64
N GLY A 159 8.75 1.73 -8.21
CA GLY A 159 8.30 3.11 -7.96
C GLY A 159 7.98 3.35 -6.49
N LEU A 160 7.35 2.38 -5.83
CA LEU A 160 7.07 2.41 -4.39
C LEU A 160 8.35 2.36 -3.55
N ALA A 161 9.26 1.44 -3.86
CA ALA A 161 10.56 1.37 -3.19
C ALA A 161 11.32 2.70 -3.27
N LEU A 162 11.22 3.39 -4.41
CA LEU A 162 11.85 4.70 -4.61
C LEU A 162 11.17 5.81 -3.79
N LEU A 163 9.83 5.81 -3.68
CA LEU A 163 9.07 6.72 -2.81
C LEU A 163 9.37 6.48 -1.33
N ASP A 164 9.54 5.22 -0.94
CA ASP A 164 9.83 4.81 0.43
C ASP A 164 11.32 4.91 0.81
N GLY A 165 12.22 5.12 -0.16
CA GLY A 165 13.68 5.26 0.05
C GLY A 165 14.44 3.98 0.23
N ARG A 166 13.87 2.90 -0.29
CA ARG A 166 14.51 1.60 -0.33
C ARG A 166 15.46 1.59 -1.53
N ALA A 167 16.65 2.16 -1.35
CA ALA A 167 17.77 1.90 -2.25
C ALA A 167 18.36 0.52 -1.90
N ARG A 168 18.69 -0.25 -2.95
CA ARG A 168 19.19 -1.63 -2.91
C ARG A 168 20.55 -1.77 -2.25
#